data_AF-A0A2A5JQT6-F1
#
_entry.id   AF-A0A2A5JQT6-F1
#
_cell.length_a   1.000
_cell.length_b   1.000
_cell.length_c   1.000
_cell.angle_alpha   90.00
_cell.angle_beta   90.00
_cell.angle_gamma   90.00
#
_symmetry.space_group_name_H-M   'P 1'
#
loop_
_entity.id
_entity.type
_entity.pdbx_description
1 polymer ?
#
loop_
_entity_poly.entity_id
_entity_poly.type
_entity_poly.pdbx_seq_one_letter_code
_entity_poly.pdbx_strand_id
1 'polypeptide(L)'
;MKSKTQVKYGCVIILLGLLLSSSPNYMHLSQAQQSALVIENPTSYFVLAAIFNMQPQRAKPSLLTTIADLHQPLWEFERIQRTLRGGSTANVKLYLLDAWPRLNAGQRRELLHKMATLGAYDVLSTLSERYNLPPVFSTLVAIWQGKPVKTFSNNPYLQPFQLVEQAQAGDSACRFKLALIGSDLADLTHLQALKSAFEAHPEPAEKVYCLSQPIYVADKLDCTTNQGFAMCDLALNSAFAGYDYLVLMAGDGLANVSDKQMTLTHASTYNTFVHELMHFSGFEDEYPIPVNKAKWLCATSGKKAPNLYVGEQAPNNWVLSRTCEHGKLPSYKPNKAHSLLEYQSIKLDENYRKRWLSVLKSGSVADKAIVNSAEQF
;
A
#
# COMPACT_ATOMS: atom_id res chain seq x y z
N MET A 1 -20.57 71.18 45.39
CA MET A 1 -20.89 69.84 44.84
C MET A 1 -19.65 69.18 44.24
N LYS A 2 -18.67 68.75 45.07
CA LYS A 2 -17.47 68.02 44.65
C LYS A 2 -17.03 67.09 45.79
N SER A 3 -17.75 66.00 46.08
CA SER A 3 -17.21 64.97 47.00
C SER A 3 -17.80 63.56 46.87
N LYS A 4 -18.80 63.31 46.00
CA LYS A 4 -19.37 61.96 45.83
C LYS A 4 -18.69 61.11 44.74
N THR A 5 -17.87 61.72 43.88
CA THR A 5 -17.26 61.02 42.74
C THR A 5 -15.91 60.39 43.07
N GLN A 6 -15.10 60.98 43.98
CA GLN A 6 -13.78 60.44 44.33
C GLN A 6 -13.84 59.18 45.23
N VAL A 7 -14.88 59.04 46.06
CA VAL A 7 -15.06 57.86 46.92
C VAL A 7 -15.39 56.59 46.12
N LYS A 8 -16.08 56.73 44.97
CA LYS A 8 -16.40 55.59 44.09
C LYS A 8 -15.17 55.04 43.35
N TYR A 9 -14.24 55.91 42.93
CA TYR A 9 -13.00 55.45 42.28
C TYR A 9 -12.00 54.84 43.29
N GLY A 10 -11.96 55.36 44.53
CA GLY A 10 -11.16 54.76 45.61
C GLY A 10 -11.60 53.34 45.97
N CYS A 11 -12.90 53.08 46.11
CA CYS A 11 -13.40 51.74 46.42
C CYS A 11 -13.19 50.73 45.29
N VAL A 12 -13.27 51.13 44.01
CA VAL A 12 -13.04 50.21 42.88
C VAL A 12 -11.56 49.83 42.76
N ILE A 13 -10.64 50.76 43.02
CA ILE A 13 -9.19 50.47 43.00
C ILE A 13 -8.79 49.58 44.20
N ILE A 14 -9.42 49.77 45.36
CA ILE A 14 -9.20 48.93 46.54
C ILE A 14 -9.81 47.52 46.34
N LEU A 15 -10.96 47.39 45.67
CA LEU A 15 -11.56 46.09 45.32
C LEU A 15 -10.76 45.33 44.25
N LEU A 16 -10.18 46.01 43.24
CA LEU A 16 -9.23 45.36 42.31
C LEU A 16 -7.91 45.00 43.01
N GLY A 17 -7.43 45.84 43.95
CA GLY A 17 -6.23 45.57 44.74
C GLY A 17 -6.40 44.39 45.71
N LEU A 18 -7.58 44.21 46.30
CA LEU A 18 -7.89 43.10 47.22
C LEU A 18 -8.14 41.76 46.50
N LEU A 19 -8.58 41.80 45.24
CA LEU A 19 -8.62 40.61 44.37
C LEU A 19 -7.22 40.18 43.88
N LEU A 20 -6.25 41.11 43.86
CA LEU A 20 -4.85 40.81 43.55
C LEU A 20 -4.02 40.43 44.79
N SER A 21 -4.43 40.84 46.01
CA SER A 21 -3.72 40.50 47.26
C SER A 21 -4.12 39.18 47.88
N SER A 22 -5.15 38.52 47.35
CA SER A 22 -5.56 37.16 47.71
C SER A 22 -5.22 36.21 46.59
N SER A 23 -3.97 36.24 46.08
CA SER A 23 -3.49 35.16 45.21
C SER A 23 -3.72 33.84 45.94
N PRO A 24 -4.63 32.97 45.47
CA PRO A 24 -4.69 31.61 45.99
C PRO A 24 -3.30 31.04 45.77
N ASN A 25 -2.70 30.47 46.81
CA ASN A 25 -1.35 29.94 46.71
C ASN A 25 -1.40 28.64 45.87
N TYR A 26 -1.53 28.81 44.55
CA TYR A 26 -1.76 27.74 43.59
C TYR A 26 -0.56 26.79 43.47
N MET A 27 0.60 27.16 44.03
CA MET A 27 1.80 26.34 44.05
C MET A 27 1.64 25.00 44.77
N HIS A 28 0.64 24.87 45.65
CA HIS A 28 0.40 23.61 46.39
C HIS A 28 -0.55 22.64 45.67
N LEU A 29 -1.15 23.04 44.54
CA LEU A 29 -2.05 22.15 43.81
C LEU A 29 -1.27 21.02 43.14
N SER A 30 -1.78 19.79 43.25
CA SER A 30 -1.29 18.65 42.46
C SER A 30 -1.53 18.89 40.96
N GLN A 31 -0.75 18.24 40.10
CA GLN A 31 -0.91 18.36 38.64
C GLN A 31 -2.34 18.01 38.16
N ALA A 32 -3.01 17.07 38.85
CA ALA A 32 -4.39 16.71 38.55
C ALA A 32 -5.36 17.85 38.87
N GLN A 33 -5.19 18.52 40.02
CA GLN A 33 -6.01 19.67 40.42
C GLN A 33 -5.74 20.89 39.53
N GLN A 34 -4.48 21.14 39.17
CA GLN A 34 -4.12 22.18 38.21
C GLN A 34 -4.80 21.95 36.84
N SER A 35 -4.80 20.70 36.37
CA SER A 35 -5.48 20.32 35.13
C SER A 35 -7.00 20.51 35.23
N ALA A 36 -7.60 20.06 36.34
CA ALA A 36 -9.04 20.18 36.57
C ALA A 36 -9.50 21.64 36.58
N LEU A 37 -8.74 22.53 37.22
CA LEU A 37 -9.03 23.96 37.27
C LEU A 37 -9.10 24.60 35.87
N VAL A 38 -8.12 24.27 35.01
CA VAL A 38 -8.11 24.75 33.62
C VAL A 38 -9.20 24.09 32.78
N ILE A 39 -9.54 22.82 33.03
CA ILE A 39 -10.66 22.15 32.35
C ILE A 39 -11.99 22.82 32.68
N GLU A 40 -12.23 23.13 33.95
CA GLU A 40 -13.46 23.80 34.40
C GLU A 40 -13.55 25.25 33.93
N ASN A 41 -12.41 25.94 33.82
CA ASN A 41 -12.32 27.33 33.40
C ASN A 41 -11.25 27.51 32.31
N PRO A 42 -11.53 27.17 31.04
CA PRO A 42 -10.53 27.11 29.97
C PRO A 42 -9.74 28.41 29.80
N THR A 43 -10.39 29.57 29.89
CA THR A 43 -9.76 30.89 29.74
C THR A 43 -8.71 31.18 30.82
N SER A 44 -8.74 30.50 31.97
CA SER A 44 -7.71 30.62 33.00
C SER A 44 -6.32 30.17 32.54
N TYR A 45 -6.24 29.38 31.46
CA TYR A 45 -5.00 28.97 30.82
C TYR A 45 -4.05 30.14 30.56
N PHE A 46 -4.57 31.27 30.05
CA PHE A 46 -3.74 32.43 29.68
C PHE A 46 -3.00 33.07 30.86
N VAL A 47 -3.46 32.83 32.09
CA VAL A 47 -2.82 33.33 33.32
C VAL A 47 -2.03 32.22 34.00
N LEU A 48 -2.58 31.01 34.04
CA LEU A 48 -2.07 29.93 34.88
C LEU A 48 -1.05 29.02 34.19
N ALA A 49 -0.97 29.01 32.85
CA ALA A 49 -0.12 28.07 32.11
C ALA A 49 1.36 28.14 32.51
N ALA A 50 1.89 29.36 32.69
CA ALA A 50 3.27 29.57 33.10
C ALA A 50 3.50 29.13 34.56
N ILE A 51 2.55 29.43 35.45
CA ILE A 51 2.61 29.08 36.87
C ILE A 51 2.61 27.56 37.06
N PHE A 52 1.78 26.86 36.28
CA PHE A 52 1.65 25.41 36.33
C PHE A 52 2.65 24.66 35.44
N ASN A 53 3.53 25.36 34.73
CA ASN A 53 4.47 24.78 33.77
C ASN A 53 3.76 23.78 32.83
N MET A 54 2.60 24.17 32.30
CA MET A 54 1.77 23.28 31.49
C MET A 54 2.41 22.99 30.14
N GLN A 55 2.64 21.71 29.87
CA GLN A 55 3.23 21.24 28.61
C GLN A 55 2.27 20.32 27.85
N PRO A 56 1.96 20.60 26.58
CA PRO A 56 1.05 19.78 25.77
C PRO A 56 1.44 18.30 25.77
N GLN A 57 2.74 18.00 25.65
CA GLN A 57 3.29 16.65 25.51
C GLN A 57 2.99 15.75 26.72
N ARG A 58 2.76 16.35 27.91
CA ARG A 58 2.48 15.64 29.16
C ARG A 58 1.02 15.70 29.58
N ALA A 59 0.20 16.49 28.88
CA ALA A 59 -1.19 16.70 29.24
C ALA A 59 -2.03 15.43 29.03
N LYS A 60 -3.01 15.21 29.92
CA LYS A 60 -4.06 14.21 29.71
C LYS A 60 -4.98 14.62 28.55
N PRO A 61 -5.69 13.67 27.91
CA PRO A 61 -6.53 13.97 26.74
C PRO A 61 -7.56 15.09 26.96
N SER A 62 -8.22 15.13 28.13
CA SER A 62 -9.21 16.18 28.44
C SER A 62 -8.59 17.57 28.44
N LEU A 63 -7.50 17.78 29.20
CA LEU A 63 -6.78 19.06 29.25
C LEU A 63 -6.25 19.46 27.87
N LEU A 64 -5.70 18.50 27.13
CA LEU A 64 -5.18 18.74 25.79
C LEU A 64 -6.27 19.27 24.85
N THR A 65 -7.43 18.61 24.82
CA THR A 65 -8.57 19.05 24.00
C THR A 65 -9.05 20.42 24.44
N THR A 66 -9.27 20.62 25.75
CA THR A 66 -9.76 21.90 26.29
C THR A 66 -8.88 23.07 25.89
N ILE A 67 -7.55 22.95 26.00
CA ILE A 67 -6.65 24.07 25.64
C ILE A 67 -6.49 24.18 24.12
N ALA A 68 -6.51 23.08 23.37
CA ALA A 68 -6.48 23.12 21.92
C ALA A 68 -7.72 23.85 21.34
N ASP A 69 -8.88 23.74 21.97
CA ASP A 69 -10.11 24.46 21.59
C ASP A 69 -10.02 25.98 21.84
N LEU A 70 -9.01 26.44 22.58
CA LEU A 70 -8.65 27.86 22.72
C LEU A 70 -7.70 28.32 21.60
N HIS A 71 -7.57 27.54 20.52
CA HIS A 71 -6.73 27.82 19.35
C HIS A 71 -5.25 28.09 19.69
N GLN A 72 -4.73 27.37 20.69
CA GLN A 72 -3.33 27.47 21.09
C GLN A 72 -2.45 26.58 20.18
N PRO A 73 -1.55 27.14 19.33
CA PRO A 73 -0.92 26.38 18.26
C PRO A 73 -0.11 25.15 18.71
N LEU A 74 0.57 25.24 19.87
CA LEU A 74 1.33 24.11 20.42
C LEU A 74 0.42 22.97 20.90
N TRP A 75 -0.77 23.30 21.41
CA TRP A 75 -1.74 22.33 21.90
C TRP A 75 -2.54 21.71 20.74
N GLU A 76 -2.91 22.50 19.74
CA GLU A 76 -3.51 22.01 18.51
C GLU A 76 -2.58 21.05 17.78
N PHE A 77 -1.29 21.41 17.67
CA PHE A 77 -0.26 20.56 17.09
C PHE A 77 -0.14 19.21 17.81
N GLU A 78 0.00 19.21 19.15
CA GLU A 78 0.08 17.97 19.94
C GLU A 78 -1.20 17.14 19.81
N ARG A 79 -2.39 17.76 19.81
CA ARG A 79 -3.67 17.09 19.59
C ARG A 79 -3.67 16.34 18.25
N ILE A 80 -3.36 17.04 17.16
CA ILE A 80 -3.30 16.44 15.82
C ILE A 80 -2.30 15.29 15.78
N GLN A 81 -1.11 15.47 16.38
CA GLN A 81 -0.09 14.44 16.43
C GLN A 81 -0.54 13.17 17.16
N ARG A 82 -1.34 13.29 18.23
CA ARG A 82 -1.91 12.15 18.95
C ARG A 82 -3.06 11.51 18.19
N THR A 83 -3.95 12.31 17.59
CA THR A 83 -5.05 11.80 16.77
C THR A 83 -4.52 11.03 15.55
N LEU A 84 -3.45 11.50 14.91
CA LEU A 84 -2.75 10.79 13.83
C LEU A 84 -2.23 9.42 14.28
N ARG A 85 -1.58 9.35 15.45
CA ARG A 85 -1.09 8.07 16.01
C ARG A 85 -2.22 7.11 16.37
N GLY A 86 -3.39 7.63 16.74
CA GLY A 86 -4.58 6.85 17.03
C GLY A 86 -5.33 6.34 15.79
N GLY A 87 -4.90 6.69 14.57
CA GLY A 87 -5.48 6.18 13.32
C GLY A 87 -6.82 6.80 12.91
N SER A 88 -7.30 7.85 13.60
CA SER A 88 -8.60 8.47 13.32
C SER A 88 -8.49 9.56 12.25
N THR A 89 -8.47 9.19 10.96
CA THR A 89 -8.27 10.14 9.84
C THR A 89 -9.36 11.21 9.76
N ALA A 90 -10.62 10.88 10.06
CA ALA A 90 -11.73 11.84 10.06
C ALA A 90 -11.51 12.99 11.06
N ASN A 91 -11.17 12.67 12.31
CA ASN A 91 -10.88 13.68 13.34
C ASN A 91 -9.61 14.47 13.01
N VAL A 92 -8.59 13.81 12.45
CA VAL A 92 -7.38 14.51 11.99
C VAL A 92 -7.74 15.55 10.94
N LYS A 93 -8.54 15.21 9.91
CA LYS A 93 -8.94 16.17 8.88
C LYS A 93 -9.58 17.41 9.49
N LEU A 94 -10.55 17.22 10.38
CA LEU A 94 -11.25 18.32 11.05
C LEU A 94 -10.28 19.24 11.80
N TYR A 95 -9.47 18.67 12.70
CA TYR A 95 -8.54 19.47 13.51
C TYR A 95 -7.42 20.11 12.69
N LEU A 96 -6.88 19.36 11.72
CA LEU A 96 -5.77 19.82 10.91
C LEU A 96 -6.17 21.00 10.03
N LEU A 97 -7.32 20.91 9.35
CA LEU A 97 -7.76 21.94 8.41
C LEU A 97 -8.03 23.28 9.07
N ASP A 98 -8.58 23.24 10.29
CA ASP A 98 -8.80 24.43 11.12
C ASP A 98 -7.49 24.99 11.67
N ALA A 99 -6.63 24.14 12.25
CA ALA A 99 -5.38 24.59 12.89
C ALA A 99 -4.30 25.02 11.88
N TRP A 100 -4.32 24.52 10.64
CA TRP A 100 -3.23 24.68 9.67
C TRP A 100 -2.71 26.13 9.53
N PRO A 101 -3.57 27.17 9.39
CA PRO A 101 -3.12 28.55 9.27
C PRO A 101 -2.35 29.06 10.49
N ARG A 102 -2.61 28.51 11.68
CA ARG A 102 -2.00 28.91 12.96
C ARG A 102 -0.68 28.17 13.25
N LEU A 103 -0.43 27.04 12.59
CA LEU A 103 0.81 26.29 12.75
C LEU A 103 1.99 26.97 12.06
N ASN A 104 3.17 26.93 12.68
CA ASN A 104 4.40 27.42 12.05
C ASN A 104 4.93 26.43 10.99
N ALA A 105 5.91 26.88 10.19
CA ALA A 105 6.46 26.07 9.09
C ALA A 105 7.12 24.75 9.55
N GLY A 106 7.74 24.74 10.73
CA GLY A 106 8.35 23.53 11.31
C GLY A 106 7.30 22.50 11.69
N GLN A 107 6.25 22.94 12.40
CA GLN A 107 5.11 22.10 12.80
C GLN A 107 4.39 21.52 11.58
N ARG A 108 4.11 22.35 10.57
CA ARG A 108 3.49 21.91 9.31
C ARG A 108 4.32 20.82 8.64
N ARG A 109 5.64 21.02 8.53
CA ARG A 109 6.56 20.04 7.93
C ARG A 109 6.57 18.73 8.71
N GLU A 110 6.61 18.78 10.03
CA GLU A 110 6.58 17.59 10.88
C GLU A 110 5.28 16.80 10.71
N LEU A 111 4.13 17.48 10.66
CA LEU A 111 2.84 16.82 10.40
C LEU A 111 2.79 16.18 9.01
N LEU A 112 3.30 16.86 7.97
CA LEU A 112 3.37 16.30 6.61
C LEU A 112 4.19 15.02 6.56
N HIS A 113 5.40 15.03 7.16
CA HIS A 113 6.21 13.82 7.24
C HIS A 113 5.50 12.71 8.01
N LYS A 114 4.86 13.04 9.14
CA LYS A 114 4.16 12.06 9.96
C LYS A 114 2.97 11.45 9.22
N MET A 115 2.21 12.24 8.48
CA MET A 115 1.10 11.73 7.66
C MET A 115 1.61 10.80 6.55
N ALA A 116 2.70 11.16 5.86
CA ALA A 116 3.29 10.30 4.84
C ALA A 116 3.81 8.97 5.43
N THR A 117 4.52 9.02 6.56
CA THR A 117 5.03 7.81 7.23
C THR A 117 3.91 6.91 7.77
N LEU A 118 2.79 7.48 8.22
CA LEU A 118 1.63 6.72 8.71
C LEU A 118 0.68 6.28 7.59
N GLY A 119 0.95 6.61 6.33
CA GLY A 119 0.05 6.30 5.22
C GLY A 119 -1.28 7.08 5.23
N ALA A 120 -1.36 8.22 5.93
CA ALA A 120 -2.54 9.08 5.98
C ALA A 120 -2.66 9.96 4.71
N TYR A 121 -2.59 9.32 3.54
CA TYR A 121 -2.55 9.99 2.24
C TYR A 121 -3.87 10.68 1.90
N ASP A 122 -4.99 10.17 2.40
CA ASP A 122 -6.31 10.80 2.30
C ASP A 122 -6.33 12.18 2.99
N VAL A 123 -5.67 12.30 4.15
CA VAL A 123 -5.51 13.56 4.87
C VAL A 123 -4.59 14.51 4.11
N LEU A 124 -3.46 14.01 3.59
CA LEU A 124 -2.53 14.79 2.75
C LEU A 124 -3.23 15.32 1.49
N SER A 125 -4.05 14.49 0.86
CA SER A 125 -4.86 14.85 -0.31
C SER A 125 -5.80 15.99 0.01
N THR A 126 -6.63 15.86 1.06
CA THR A 126 -7.55 16.93 1.49
C THR A 126 -6.81 18.22 1.81
N LEU A 127 -5.60 18.14 2.37
CA LEU A 127 -4.79 19.31 2.66
C LEU A 127 -4.26 19.97 1.37
N SER A 128 -3.85 19.16 0.39
CA SER A 128 -3.34 19.63 -0.90
C SER A 128 -4.37 20.36 -1.77
N GLU A 129 -5.66 20.08 -1.56
CA GLU A 129 -6.75 20.78 -2.24
C GLU A 129 -6.89 22.25 -1.79
N ARG A 130 -6.39 22.59 -0.60
CA ARG A 130 -6.57 23.91 0.02
C ARG A 130 -5.28 24.69 0.17
N TYR A 131 -4.15 24.00 0.25
CA TYR A 131 -2.86 24.59 0.56
C TYR A 131 -1.78 24.05 -0.38
N ASN A 132 -0.86 24.94 -0.77
CA ASN A 132 0.32 24.55 -1.51
C ASN A 132 1.25 23.73 -0.61
N LEU A 133 1.37 22.44 -0.91
CA LEU A 133 2.31 21.56 -0.22
C LEU A 133 3.71 21.65 -0.85
N PRO A 134 4.77 21.37 -0.09
CA PRO A 134 6.10 21.18 -0.66
C PRO A 134 6.08 20.10 -1.77
N PRO A 135 6.89 20.23 -2.84
CA PRO A 135 6.86 19.33 -4.00
C PRO A 135 6.95 17.83 -3.69
N VAL A 136 7.70 17.46 -2.65
CA VAL A 136 7.80 16.08 -2.17
C VAL A 136 6.42 15.52 -1.81
N PHE A 137 5.59 16.28 -1.11
CA PHE A 137 4.26 15.81 -0.67
C PHE A 137 3.20 15.94 -1.77
N SER A 138 3.25 16.99 -2.60
CA SER A 138 2.32 17.12 -3.73
C SER A 138 2.54 16.02 -4.77
N THR A 139 3.80 15.66 -5.04
CA THR A 139 4.15 14.52 -5.89
C THR A 139 3.66 13.21 -5.26
N LEU A 140 3.90 13.01 -3.97
CA LEU A 140 3.42 11.81 -3.27
C LEU A 140 1.90 11.64 -3.34
N VAL A 141 1.15 12.73 -3.14
CA VAL A 141 -0.32 12.72 -3.28
C VAL A 141 -0.73 12.42 -4.72
N ALA A 142 -0.05 13.00 -5.72
CA ALA A 142 -0.35 12.71 -7.12
C ALA A 142 -0.17 11.22 -7.46
N ILE A 143 0.95 10.61 -7.02
CA ILE A 143 1.20 9.17 -7.18
C ILE A 143 0.13 8.34 -6.46
N TRP A 144 -0.22 8.70 -5.22
CA TRP A 144 -1.27 8.02 -4.47
C TRP A 144 -2.64 8.08 -5.17
N GLN A 145 -2.91 9.13 -5.94
CA GLN A 145 -4.13 9.29 -6.74
C GLN A 145 -4.03 8.70 -8.15
N GLY A 146 -2.93 8.05 -8.51
CA GLY A 146 -2.71 7.55 -9.87
C GLY A 146 -2.55 8.63 -10.94
N LYS A 147 -2.16 9.86 -10.56
CA LYS A 147 -2.00 10.98 -11.48
C LYS A 147 -0.59 11.05 -12.08
N PRO A 148 -0.47 11.33 -13.40
CA PRO A 148 0.84 11.46 -14.05
C PRO A 148 1.77 12.47 -13.36
N VAL A 149 3.04 12.10 -13.22
CA VAL A 149 4.11 13.00 -12.74
C VAL A 149 5.30 12.94 -13.67
N LYS A 150 6.09 14.02 -13.73
CA LYS A 150 7.30 14.10 -14.59
C LYS A 150 8.58 13.66 -13.89
N THR A 151 8.61 13.69 -12.56
CA THR A 151 9.77 13.36 -11.74
C THR A 151 9.32 13.02 -10.33
N PHE A 152 10.06 12.15 -9.64
CA PHE A 152 9.87 11.91 -8.22
C PHE A 152 10.47 13.01 -7.34
N SER A 153 11.13 14.05 -7.87
CA SER A 153 11.59 15.20 -7.06
C SER A 153 12.49 14.84 -5.86
N ASN A 154 13.38 13.85 -6.00
CA ASN A 154 14.19 13.31 -4.88
C ASN A 154 13.35 12.95 -3.64
N ASN A 155 12.14 12.44 -3.87
CA ASN A 155 11.20 12.13 -2.82
C ASN A 155 11.68 10.89 -2.04
N PRO A 156 11.92 11.00 -0.71
CA PRO A 156 12.38 9.89 0.11
C PRO A 156 11.36 8.74 0.21
N TYR A 157 10.07 9.03 0.00
CA TYR A 157 8.98 8.04 0.04
C TYR A 157 8.84 7.24 -1.25
N LEU A 158 9.47 7.69 -2.34
CA LEU A 158 9.36 7.07 -3.67
C LEU A 158 10.69 6.45 -4.13
N GLN A 159 11.72 6.43 -3.28
CA GLN A 159 13.04 5.86 -3.60
C GLN A 159 13.01 4.39 -4.07
N PRO A 160 12.12 3.50 -3.57
CA PRO A 160 12.06 2.12 -4.06
C PRO A 160 11.46 1.99 -5.46
N PHE A 161 10.85 3.04 -6.00
CA PHE A 161 10.11 2.99 -7.25
C PHE A 161 10.86 3.73 -8.35
N GLN A 162 10.43 3.56 -9.59
CA GLN A 162 10.97 4.29 -10.74
C GLN A 162 9.86 4.77 -11.67
N LEU A 163 10.14 5.82 -12.44
CA LEU A 163 9.30 6.23 -13.57
C LEU A 163 9.59 5.38 -14.80
N VAL A 164 8.66 5.36 -15.75
CA VAL A 164 8.81 4.63 -17.03
C VAL A 164 10.08 5.02 -17.76
N GLU A 165 10.40 6.31 -17.80
CA GLU A 165 11.58 6.84 -18.50
C GLU A 165 12.90 6.41 -17.84
N GLN A 166 12.85 5.97 -16.58
CA GLN A 166 13.99 5.49 -15.81
C GLN A 166 14.08 3.95 -15.80
N ALA A 167 13.04 3.28 -16.30
CA ALA A 167 12.97 1.83 -16.30
C ALA A 167 14.10 1.25 -17.17
N GLN A 168 14.96 0.46 -16.53
CA GLN A 168 16.00 -0.29 -17.21
C GLN A 168 15.78 -1.79 -16.99
N ALA A 169 15.77 -2.53 -18.09
CA ALA A 169 15.80 -3.98 -18.05
C ALA A 169 17.10 -4.40 -17.35
N GLY A 170 16.96 -5.00 -16.16
CA GLY A 170 18.04 -5.22 -15.19
C GLY A 170 19.18 -6.14 -15.65
N ASP A 171 19.86 -6.76 -14.68
CA ASP A 171 21.11 -7.53 -14.85
C ASP A 171 21.14 -8.41 -16.12
N SER A 172 22.18 -8.24 -16.95
CA SER A 172 22.43 -9.05 -18.13
C SER A 172 22.67 -10.53 -17.83
N ALA A 173 23.08 -10.86 -16.59
CA ALA A 173 23.22 -12.24 -16.14
C ALA A 173 21.87 -12.90 -15.80
N CYS A 174 20.77 -12.13 -15.79
CA CYS A 174 19.45 -12.68 -15.54
C CYS A 174 18.89 -13.38 -16.77
N ARG A 175 18.30 -14.55 -16.56
CA ARG A 175 17.71 -15.32 -17.65
C ARG A 175 16.39 -14.72 -18.15
N PHE A 176 15.51 -14.30 -17.25
CA PHE A 176 14.24 -13.65 -17.59
C PHE A 176 14.03 -12.39 -16.76
N LYS A 177 13.72 -11.29 -17.42
CA LYS A 177 13.52 -9.97 -16.81
C LYS A 177 12.04 -9.65 -16.75
N LEU A 178 11.54 -9.38 -15.54
CA LEU A 178 10.15 -9.05 -15.27
C LEU A 178 10.02 -7.56 -14.95
N ALA A 179 9.17 -6.85 -15.68
CA ALA A 179 8.78 -5.49 -15.33
C ALA A 179 7.63 -5.53 -14.32
N LEU A 180 7.81 -4.90 -13.16
CA LEU A 180 6.74 -4.70 -12.17
C LEU A 180 6.08 -3.34 -12.43
N ILE A 181 4.78 -3.31 -12.73
CA ILE A 181 4.09 -2.11 -13.23
C ILE A 181 2.85 -1.82 -12.40
N GLY A 182 2.73 -0.58 -11.90
CA GLY A 182 1.62 -0.11 -11.09
C GLY A 182 1.14 1.29 -11.46
N SER A 183 -0.14 1.56 -11.24
CA SER A 183 -0.81 2.81 -11.59
C SER A 183 -0.85 3.83 -10.45
N ASP A 184 -0.74 3.38 -9.19
CA ASP A 184 -0.79 4.23 -7.99
C ASP A 184 0.19 3.78 -6.88
N LEU A 185 0.21 4.51 -5.77
CA LEU A 185 1.11 4.21 -4.65
C LEU A 185 0.81 2.85 -3.98
N ALA A 186 -0.45 2.42 -3.95
CA ALA A 186 -0.82 1.14 -3.36
C ALA A 186 -0.28 0.00 -4.22
N ASP A 187 -0.43 0.11 -5.54
CA ASP A 187 0.12 -0.85 -6.50
C ASP A 187 1.64 -1.01 -6.34
N LEU A 188 2.36 0.13 -6.35
CA LEU A 188 3.82 0.15 -6.23
C LEU A 188 4.30 -0.46 -4.91
N THR A 189 3.61 -0.13 -3.81
CA THR A 189 3.95 -0.64 -2.48
C THR A 189 3.75 -2.15 -2.40
N HIS A 190 2.65 -2.68 -2.97
CA HIS A 190 2.38 -4.11 -2.98
C HIS A 190 3.39 -4.87 -3.86
N LEU A 191 3.69 -4.35 -5.05
CA LEU A 191 4.72 -4.89 -5.92
C LEU A 191 6.11 -4.89 -5.26
N GLN A 192 6.46 -3.84 -4.52
CA GLN A 192 7.72 -3.80 -3.76
C GLN A 192 7.77 -4.87 -2.68
N ALA A 193 6.65 -5.12 -1.98
CA ALA A 193 6.56 -6.17 -0.97
C ALA A 193 6.73 -7.56 -1.60
N LEU A 194 6.06 -7.83 -2.72
CA LEU A 194 6.21 -9.09 -3.47
C LEU A 194 7.64 -9.29 -3.99
N LYS A 195 8.24 -8.23 -4.56
CA LYS A 195 9.65 -8.23 -4.97
C LYS A 195 10.57 -8.60 -3.81
N SER A 196 10.43 -7.93 -2.68
CA SER A 196 11.28 -8.15 -1.51
C SER A 196 11.12 -9.59 -0.97
N ALA A 197 9.90 -10.12 -0.97
CA ALA A 197 9.62 -11.50 -0.57
C ALA A 197 10.24 -12.52 -1.54
N PHE A 198 10.16 -12.27 -2.84
CA PHE A 198 10.73 -13.13 -3.88
C PHE A 198 12.24 -13.10 -3.89
N GLU A 199 12.88 -11.94 -3.77
CA GLU A 199 14.34 -11.85 -3.74
C GLU A 199 14.93 -12.50 -2.48
N ALA A 200 14.17 -12.60 -1.39
CA ALA A 200 14.56 -13.36 -0.21
C ALA A 200 14.48 -14.89 -0.42
N HIS A 201 13.60 -15.37 -1.31
CA HIS A 201 13.37 -16.81 -1.56
C HIS A 201 13.09 -17.09 -3.04
N PRO A 202 14.04 -16.85 -3.95
CA PRO A 202 13.77 -16.84 -5.38
C PRO A 202 13.37 -18.21 -5.91
N GLU A 203 12.30 -18.25 -6.71
CA GLU A 203 11.79 -19.46 -7.34
C GLU A 203 11.93 -19.40 -8.87
N PRO A 204 12.23 -20.54 -9.54
CA PRO A 204 12.62 -21.82 -8.97
C PRO A 204 14.09 -21.85 -8.48
N ALA A 205 14.87 -20.82 -8.80
CA ALA A 205 16.24 -20.63 -8.36
C ALA A 205 16.67 -19.17 -8.57
N GLU A 206 17.76 -18.77 -7.91
CA GLU A 206 18.40 -17.46 -8.12
C GLU A 206 18.72 -17.18 -9.60
N LYS A 207 18.61 -15.91 -9.99
CA LYS A 207 18.95 -15.38 -11.33
C LYS A 207 18.15 -15.97 -12.51
N VAL A 208 17.15 -16.81 -12.24
CA VAL A 208 16.22 -17.29 -13.27
C VAL A 208 15.25 -16.17 -13.65
N TYR A 209 14.55 -15.62 -12.67
CA TYR A 209 13.65 -14.48 -12.84
C TYR A 209 14.18 -13.31 -12.02
N CYS A 210 14.31 -12.15 -12.64
CA CYS A 210 14.73 -10.92 -11.96
C CYS A 210 13.67 -9.85 -12.15
N LEU A 211 13.21 -9.31 -11.02
CA LEU A 211 12.17 -8.31 -10.96
C LEU A 211 12.79 -6.92 -11.04
N SER A 212 12.23 -6.04 -11.87
CA SER A 212 12.57 -4.61 -11.83
C SER A 212 12.20 -3.99 -10.49
N GLN A 213 12.66 -2.77 -10.21
CA GLN A 213 11.93 -1.94 -9.24
C GLN A 213 10.52 -1.66 -9.78
N PRO A 214 9.50 -1.48 -8.92
CA PRO A 214 8.15 -1.11 -9.36
C PRO A 214 8.15 0.17 -10.19
N ILE A 215 7.51 0.11 -11.34
CA ILE A 215 7.48 1.15 -12.36
C ILE A 215 6.11 1.82 -12.31
N TYR A 216 6.12 3.12 -12.07
CA TYR A 216 4.93 3.93 -12.04
C TYR A 216 4.51 4.36 -13.45
N VAL A 217 3.30 4.01 -13.85
CA VAL A 217 2.75 4.33 -15.18
C VAL A 217 1.50 5.22 -15.15
N ALA A 218 0.97 5.54 -13.96
CA ALA A 218 -0.22 6.37 -13.79
C ALA A 218 -1.42 5.87 -14.63
N ASP A 219 -2.05 6.79 -15.37
CA ASP A 219 -3.19 6.61 -16.26
C ASP A 219 -2.93 5.78 -17.53
N LYS A 220 -1.74 5.17 -17.66
CA LYS A 220 -1.37 4.34 -18.81
C LYS A 220 -1.65 2.86 -18.60
N LEU A 221 -2.02 2.47 -17.38
CA LEU A 221 -2.49 1.15 -17.03
C LEU A 221 -3.99 1.23 -16.77
N ASP A 222 -4.79 0.56 -17.59
CA ASP A 222 -6.23 0.45 -17.42
C ASP A 222 -6.59 -0.99 -17.09
N CYS A 223 -7.20 -1.22 -15.93
CA CYS A 223 -7.51 -2.55 -15.44
C CYS A 223 -9.01 -2.71 -15.23
N THR A 224 -9.52 -3.85 -15.69
CA THR A 224 -10.94 -4.22 -15.57
C THR A 224 -11.05 -5.63 -15.00
N THR A 225 -12.22 -5.95 -14.44
CA THR A 225 -12.54 -7.33 -14.06
C THR A 225 -13.41 -7.95 -15.14
N ASN A 226 -12.95 -9.05 -15.74
CA ASN A 226 -13.72 -9.82 -16.71
C ASN A 226 -13.87 -11.25 -16.21
N GLN A 227 -15.11 -11.75 -16.12
CA GLN A 227 -15.43 -13.09 -15.60
C GLN A 227 -14.80 -13.40 -14.22
N GLY A 228 -14.52 -12.36 -13.42
CA GLY A 228 -13.88 -12.48 -12.11
C GLY A 228 -12.36 -12.33 -12.12
N PHE A 229 -11.70 -12.37 -13.28
CA PHE A 229 -10.26 -12.19 -13.43
C PHE A 229 -9.88 -10.75 -13.71
N ALA A 230 -8.73 -10.34 -13.20
CA ALA A 230 -8.15 -9.04 -13.47
C ALA A 230 -7.51 -9.02 -14.86
N MET A 231 -7.88 -8.05 -15.70
CA MET A 231 -7.29 -7.86 -17.02
C MET A 231 -6.85 -6.42 -17.15
N CYS A 232 -5.59 -6.20 -17.52
CA CYS A 232 -5.07 -4.86 -17.72
C CYS A 232 -4.58 -4.65 -19.15
N ASP A 233 -4.79 -3.44 -19.67
CA ASP A 233 -4.16 -2.94 -20.89
C ASP A 233 -3.15 -1.85 -20.54
N LEU A 234 -2.03 -1.87 -21.26
CA LEU A 234 -0.90 -0.97 -21.05
C LEU A 234 -0.60 -0.21 -22.34
N ALA A 235 -0.88 1.09 -22.32
CA ALA A 235 -0.73 1.96 -23.50
C ALA A 235 0.73 2.22 -23.93
N LEU A 236 1.72 1.72 -23.17
CA LEU A 236 3.15 2.02 -23.34
C LEU A 236 4.02 0.78 -23.62
N ASN A 237 3.50 -0.23 -24.32
CA ASN A 237 4.18 -1.52 -24.50
C ASN A 237 5.60 -1.43 -25.07
N SER A 238 5.92 -0.45 -25.92
CA SER A 238 7.28 -0.29 -26.48
C SER A 238 8.33 0.12 -25.44
N ALA A 239 7.94 0.81 -24.37
CA ALA A 239 8.85 1.19 -23.29
C ALA A 239 9.39 -0.03 -22.52
N PHE A 240 8.71 -1.17 -22.63
CA PHE A 240 9.05 -2.40 -21.91
C PHE A 240 9.66 -3.48 -22.81
N ALA A 241 10.07 -3.14 -24.05
CA ALA A 241 10.61 -4.10 -25.01
C ALA A 241 11.88 -4.84 -24.54
N GLY A 242 12.60 -4.30 -23.55
CA GLY A 242 13.77 -4.95 -22.94
C GLY A 242 13.44 -6.01 -21.87
N TYR A 243 12.17 -6.18 -21.52
CA TYR A 243 11.70 -7.17 -20.56
C TYR A 243 11.08 -8.38 -21.27
N ASP A 244 11.22 -9.55 -20.65
CA ASP A 244 10.65 -10.80 -21.18
C ASP A 244 9.18 -10.94 -20.84
N TYR A 245 8.79 -10.47 -19.65
CA TYR A 245 7.42 -10.53 -19.13
C TYR A 245 7.05 -9.26 -18.36
N LEU A 246 5.75 -8.97 -18.31
CA LEU A 246 5.18 -7.87 -17.56
C LEU A 246 4.36 -8.42 -16.39
N VAL A 247 4.45 -7.77 -15.24
CA VAL A 247 3.62 -8.01 -14.06
C VAL A 247 2.86 -6.72 -13.78
N LEU A 248 1.55 -6.76 -14.01
CA LEU A 248 0.65 -5.64 -13.90
C LEU A 248 -0.14 -5.76 -12.59
N MET A 249 -0.28 -4.65 -11.86
CA MET A 249 -1.09 -4.63 -10.64
C MET A 249 -2.46 -4.01 -10.92
N ALA A 250 -3.51 -4.74 -10.57
CA ALA A 250 -4.89 -4.28 -10.58
C ALA A 250 -5.42 -4.09 -9.15
N GLY A 251 -6.44 -3.25 -9.00
CA GLY A 251 -7.08 -3.04 -7.70
C GLY A 251 -7.91 -4.23 -7.21
N ASP A 252 -8.54 -4.98 -8.12
CA ASP A 252 -9.47 -6.07 -7.79
C ASP A 252 -9.51 -7.16 -8.88
N GLY A 253 -10.14 -8.30 -8.58
CA GLY A 253 -10.22 -9.49 -9.43
C GLY A 253 -9.28 -10.62 -9.00
N LEU A 254 -9.35 -11.74 -9.73
CA LEU A 254 -8.44 -12.87 -9.59
C LEU A 254 -7.19 -12.66 -10.45
N ALA A 255 -6.04 -13.08 -9.93
CA ALA A 255 -4.79 -13.06 -10.68
C ALA A 255 -4.90 -13.99 -11.91
N ASN A 256 -4.19 -13.62 -12.99
CA ASN A 256 -4.13 -14.44 -14.19
C ASN A 256 -2.83 -14.21 -14.97
N VAL A 257 -2.61 -15.10 -15.94
CA VAL A 257 -1.57 -14.96 -16.96
C VAL A 257 -2.19 -15.06 -18.36
N SER A 258 -1.79 -14.12 -19.21
CA SER A 258 -2.07 -14.12 -20.65
C SER A 258 -0.82 -13.70 -21.41
N ASP A 259 -0.40 -14.53 -22.37
CA ASP A 259 0.82 -14.33 -23.16
C ASP A 259 2.06 -14.07 -22.30
N LYS A 260 2.63 -12.86 -22.40
CA LYS A 260 3.81 -12.41 -21.65
C LYS A 260 3.45 -11.51 -20.47
N GLN A 261 2.18 -11.50 -20.06
CA GLN A 261 1.66 -10.62 -19.03
C GLN A 261 1.02 -11.43 -17.92
N MET A 262 1.34 -11.05 -16.70
CA MET A 262 0.71 -11.52 -15.49
C MET A 262 -0.04 -10.35 -14.87
N THR A 263 -1.31 -10.51 -14.55
CA THR A 263 -2.05 -9.53 -13.75
C THR A 263 -2.17 -10.07 -12.33
N LEU A 264 -1.73 -9.26 -11.37
CA LEU A 264 -1.90 -9.50 -9.95
C LEU A 264 -2.85 -8.47 -9.36
N THR A 265 -3.31 -8.74 -8.14
CA THR A 265 -4.16 -7.82 -7.37
C THR A 265 -3.60 -7.56 -5.98
N HIS A 266 -4.14 -6.59 -5.25
CA HIS A 266 -3.72 -6.31 -3.87
C HIS A 266 -3.98 -7.49 -2.91
N ALA A 267 -4.83 -8.45 -3.29
CA ALA A 267 -5.04 -9.70 -2.56
C ALA A 267 -3.99 -10.78 -2.90
N SER A 268 -3.21 -10.59 -3.97
CA SER A 268 -2.21 -11.57 -4.42
C SER A 268 -1.08 -11.69 -3.43
N THR A 269 -0.80 -12.93 -3.02
CA THR A 269 0.27 -13.25 -2.07
C THR A 269 1.55 -13.65 -2.79
N TYR A 270 2.63 -13.88 -2.04
CA TYR A 270 3.86 -14.48 -2.56
C TYR A 270 3.58 -15.79 -3.32
N ASN A 271 2.74 -16.67 -2.77
CA ASN A 271 2.42 -17.94 -3.40
C ASN A 271 1.58 -17.75 -4.67
N THR A 272 0.64 -16.79 -4.68
CA THR A 272 -0.09 -16.42 -5.91
C THR A 272 0.89 -15.94 -6.98
N PHE A 273 1.84 -15.07 -6.64
CA PHE A 273 2.85 -14.62 -7.59
C PHE A 273 3.68 -15.78 -8.16
N VAL A 274 4.14 -16.72 -7.32
CA VAL A 274 4.89 -17.90 -7.78
C VAL A 274 4.02 -18.83 -8.63
N HIS A 275 2.75 -19.01 -8.28
CA HIS A 275 1.78 -19.79 -9.06
C HIS A 275 1.68 -19.24 -10.47
N GLU A 276 1.38 -17.94 -10.60
CA GLU A 276 1.28 -17.29 -11.90
C GLU A 276 2.62 -17.35 -12.67
N LEU A 277 3.75 -17.21 -11.96
CA LEU A 277 5.08 -17.26 -12.57
C LEU A 277 5.38 -18.64 -13.22
N MET A 278 4.81 -19.72 -12.69
CA MET A 278 4.94 -21.05 -13.27
C MET A 278 4.24 -21.16 -14.63
N HIS A 279 3.16 -20.42 -14.87
CA HIS A 279 2.47 -20.41 -16.16
C HIS A 279 3.34 -19.87 -17.30
N PHE A 280 4.25 -18.93 -17.04
CA PHE A 280 5.25 -18.51 -18.04
C PHE A 280 6.19 -19.65 -18.48
N SER A 281 6.33 -20.70 -17.67
CA SER A 281 7.07 -21.91 -18.03
C SER A 281 6.18 -23.04 -18.57
N GLY A 282 4.92 -22.72 -18.89
CA GLY A 282 3.98 -23.64 -19.50
C GLY A 282 3.37 -24.64 -18.54
N PHE A 283 3.42 -24.42 -17.22
CA PHE A 283 2.64 -25.19 -16.25
C PHE A 283 1.15 -24.82 -16.34
N GLU A 284 0.29 -25.77 -16.03
CA GLU A 284 -1.17 -25.63 -16.14
C GLU A 284 -1.82 -25.84 -14.77
N ASP A 285 -3.00 -25.26 -14.58
CA ASP A 285 -3.76 -25.41 -13.34
C ASP A 285 -4.20 -26.85 -13.09
N GLU A 286 -4.24 -27.23 -11.81
CA GLU A 286 -4.63 -28.57 -11.36
C GLU A 286 -6.03 -28.62 -10.76
N TYR A 287 -6.66 -27.46 -10.57
CA TYR A 287 -8.09 -27.32 -10.31
C TYR A 287 -8.88 -27.28 -11.64
N PRO A 288 -10.23 -27.46 -11.60
CA PRO A 288 -11.04 -27.39 -12.81
C PRO A 288 -10.89 -26.06 -13.55
N ILE A 289 -10.40 -26.11 -14.79
CA ILE A 289 -10.25 -24.92 -15.63
C ILE A 289 -11.59 -24.56 -16.30
N PRO A 290 -11.74 -23.33 -16.84
CA PRO A 290 -12.96 -22.92 -17.54
C PRO A 290 -13.40 -23.90 -18.62
N VAL A 291 -14.71 -24.06 -18.79
CA VAL A 291 -15.32 -25.08 -19.65
C VAL A 291 -14.81 -25.02 -21.08
N ASN A 292 -14.62 -23.83 -21.65
CA ASN A 292 -14.15 -23.66 -23.02
C ASN A 292 -12.69 -24.10 -23.17
N LYS A 293 -11.80 -23.68 -22.26
CA LYS A 293 -10.41 -24.14 -22.20
C LYS A 293 -10.34 -25.66 -22.03
N ALA A 294 -11.14 -26.24 -21.13
CA ALA A 294 -11.19 -27.69 -20.91
C ALA A 294 -11.63 -28.46 -22.17
N LYS A 295 -12.65 -27.98 -22.89
CA LYS A 295 -13.10 -28.60 -24.14
C LYS A 295 -12.00 -28.66 -25.19
N TRP A 296 -11.19 -27.60 -25.31
CA TRP A 296 -10.09 -27.54 -26.28
C TRP A 296 -8.86 -28.32 -25.80
N LEU A 297 -8.33 -28.00 -24.61
CA LEU A 297 -7.10 -28.56 -24.06
C LEU A 297 -7.20 -30.08 -23.89
N CYS A 298 -8.37 -30.55 -23.46
CA CYS A 298 -8.63 -31.94 -23.11
C CYS A 298 -9.30 -32.74 -24.25
N ALA A 299 -9.35 -32.20 -25.47
CA ALA A 299 -9.95 -32.88 -26.63
C ALA A 299 -9.10 -34.06 -27.14
N THR A 300 -7.78 -34.03 -26.92
CA THR A 300 -6.82 -34.99 -27.49
C THR A 300 -5.83 -35.49 -26.44
N SER A 301 -5.44 -36.75 -26.57
CA SER A 301 -4.47 -37.40 -25.68
C SER A 301 -3.05 -36.84 -25.85
N GLY A 302 -2.23 -36.93 -24.82
CA GLY A 302 -0.82 -36.58 -24.81
C GLY A 302 -0.41 -35.66 -23.66
N LYS A 303 0.90 -35.38 -23.58
CA LYS A 303 1.47 -34.44 -22.61
C LYS A 303 1.18 -33.00 -23.06
N LYS A 304 0.34 -32.29 -22.30
CA LYS A 304 -0.10 -30.92 -22.60
C LYS A 304 0.77 -29.86 -21.91
N ALA A 305 1.17 -30.13 -20.67
CA ALA A 305 2.01 -29.24 -19.87
C ALA A 305 3.11 -30.06 -19.16
N PRO A 306 4.12 -29.43 -18.54
CA PRO A 306 5.09 -30.10 -17.68
C PRO A 306 4.44 -30.96 -16.60
N ASN A 307 3.32 -30.49 -16.05
CA ASN A 307 2.52 -31.13 -14.99
C ASN A 307 1.17 -31.70 -15.47
N LEU A 308 0.85 -31.66 -16.76
CA LEU A 308 -0.43 -32.13 -17.29
C LEU A 308 -0.28 -33.14 -18.42
N TYR A 309 -0.90 -34.29 -18.25
CA TYR A 309 -1.12 -35.29 -19.29
C TYR A 309 -2.61 -35.53 -19.44
N VAL A 310 -3.10 -35.62 -20.67
CA VAL A 310 -4.49 -35.92 -20.99
C VAL A 310 -4.55 -37.26 -21.72
N GLY A 311 -5.51 -38.13 -21.40
CA GLY A 311 -5.69 -39.40 -22.10
C GLY A 311 -6.50 -40.40 -21.29
N GLU A 312 -6.81 -41.57 -21.85
CA GLU A 312 -7.58 -42.60 -21.13
C GLU A 312 -6.75 -43.33 -20.05
N GLN A 313 -5.43 -43.32 -20.18
CA GLN A 313 -4.50 -44.00 -19.28
C GLN A 313 -3.45 -43.04 -18.73
N ALA A 314 -3.21 -43.13 -17.43
CA ALA A 314 -2.19 -42.35 -16.75
C ALA A 314 -0.78 -42.79 -17.19
N PRO A 315 0.16 -41.86 -17.39
CA PRO A 315 1.58 -42.20 -17.41
C PRO A 315 2.03 -42.83 -16.09
N ASN A 316 3.14 -43.57 -16.11
CA ASN A 316 3.71 -44.19 -14.91
C ASN A 316 3.92 -43.18 -13.78
N ASN A 317 3.38 -43.47 -12.60
CA ASN A 317 3.42 -42.66 -11.39
C ASN A 317 2.66 -41.32 -11.46
N TRP A 318 1.81 -41.12 -12.46
CA TRP A 318 0.89 -39.98 -12.49
C TRP A 318 -0.47 -40.38 -11.91
N VAL A 319 -1.15 -39.41 -11.32
CA VAL A 319 -2.45 -39.59 -10.66
C VAL A 319 -3.50 -38.69 -11.29
N LEU A 320 -4.78 -38.99 -11.09
CA LEU A 320 -5.87 -38.20 -11.65
C LEU A 320 -5.78 -36.72 -11.20
N SER A 321 -5.91 -35.81 -12.16
CA SER A 321 -6.00 -34.36 -11.97
C SER A 321 -7.42 -33.89 -12.27
N ARG A 322 -7.83 -32.78 -11.63
CA ARG A 322 -9.14 -32.15 -11.87
C ARG A 322 -9.13 -31.13 -13.00
N THR A 323 -7.98 -30.81 -13.57
CA THR A 323 -7.83 -29.88 -14.71
C THR A 323 -8.88 -30.09 -15.80
N CYS A 324 -9.07 -31.33 -16.25
CA CYS A 324 -10.01 -31.69 -17.33
C CYS A 324 -11.38 -32.17 -16.83
N GLU A 325 -11.86 -31.73 -15.66
CA GLU A 325 -13.17 -32.12 -15.12
C GLU A 325 -14.33 -31.82 -16.09
N HIS A 326 -14.22 -30.76 -16.89
CA HIS A 326 -15.19 -30.39 -17.94
C HIS A 326 -14.73 -30.77 -19.37
N GLY A 327 -13.67 -31.57 -19.49
CA GLY A 327 -13.06 -31.98 -20.75
C GLY A 327 -13.60 -33.30 -21.30
N LYS A 328 -13.21 -33.64 -22.53
CA LYS A 328 -13.56 -34.92 -23.18
C LYS A 328 -12.79 -36.11 -22.59
N LEU A 329 -11.50 -35.91 -22.31
CA LEU A 329 -10.59 -36.93 -21.79
C LEU A 329 -10.14 -36.57 -20.38
N PRO A 330 -9.88 -37.56 -19.50
CA PRO A 330 -9.38 -37.27 -18.17
C PRO A 330 -7.95 -36.74 -18.21
N SER A 331 -7.59 -36.01 -17.17
CA SER A 331 -6.26 -35.46 -16.94
C SER A 331 -5.53 -36.15 -15.81
N TYR A 332 -4.21 -36.14 -15.86
CA TYR A 332 -3.33 -36.64 -14.83
C TYR A 332 -2.24 -35.63 -14.51
N LYS A 333 -1.78 -35.67 -13.25
CA LYS A 333 -0.69 -34.86 -12.70
C LYS A 333 0.41 -35.75 -12.09
N PRO A 334 1.66 -35.26 -11.96
CA PRO A 334 2.79 -36.10 -11.58
C PRO A 334 2.90 -36.44 -10.09
N ASN A 335 2.02 -35.92 -9.23
CA ASN A 335 2.08 -36.16 -7.78
C ASN A 335 0.67 -36.21 -7.17
N LYS A 336 0.49 -37.08 -6.16
CA LYS A 336 -0.72 -37.18 -5.34
C LYS A 336 -0.88 -36.06 -4.32
N ALA A 337 0.22 -35.45 -3.89
CA ALA A 337 0.17 -34.31 -2.99
C ALA A 337 -0.53 -33.12 -3.65
N HIS A 338 -1.16 -32.28 -2.83
CA HIS A 338 -1.61 -30.97 -3.26
C HIS A 338 -0.42 -30.14 -3.73
N SER A 339 -0.60 -29.42 -4.83
CA SER A 339 0.43 -28.58 -5.43
C SER A 339 0.01 -27.11 -5.39
N LEU A 340 0.97 -26.21 -5.56
CA LEU A 340 0.69 -24.78 -5.69
C LEU A 340 -0.25 -24.47 -6.87
N LEU A 341 -0.27 -25.32 -7.91
CA LEU A 341 -1.16 -25.22 -9.07
C LEU A 341 -2.58 -25.77 -8.80
N GLU A 342 -2.79 -26.40 -7.66
CA GLU A 342 -4.11 -26.83 -7.18
C GLU A 342 -4.66 -25.87 -6.12
N TYR A 343 -3.79 -25.37 -5.23
CA TYR A 343 -4.14 -24.45 -4.15
C TYR A 343 -3.08 -23.36 -3.99
N GLN A 344 -3.46 -22.11 -4.26
CA GLN A 344 -2.54 -20.97 -4.18
C GLN A 344 -2.08 -20.64 -2.74
N SER A 345 -2.65 -21.28 -1.72
CA SER A 345 -2.27 -21.07 -0.31
C SER A 345 -1.10 -21.93 0.15
N ILE A 346 -0.70 -22.95 -0.60
CA ILE A 346 0.39 -23.86 -0.21
C ILE A 346 1.73 -23.48 -0.86
N LYS A 347 2.85 -23.91 -0.28
CA LYS A 347 4.19 -23.62 -0.82
C LYS A 347 4.53 -24.51 -2.01
N LEU A 348 5.41 -24.03 -2.88
CA LEU A 348 5.98 -24.83 -3.96
C LEU A 348 6.77 -26.03 -3.43
N ASP A 349 6.37 -27.23 -3.83
CA ASP A 349 7.06 -28.48 -3.53
C ASP A 349 8.35 -28.66 -4.36
N GLU A 350 9.29 -29.43 -3.81
CA GLU A 350 10.60 -29.68 -4.41
C GLU A 350 10.51 -30.46 -5.73
N ASN A 351 9.51 -31.35 -5.91
CA ASN A 351 9.33 -32.06 -7.17
C ASN A 351 8.88 -31.13 -8.30
N TYR A 352 7.97 -30.20 -8.02
CA TYR A 352 7.57 -29.16 -8.97
C TYR A 352 8.71 -28.17 -9.24
N ARG A 353 9.48 -27.77 -8.24
CA ARG A 353 10.69 -26.94 -8.42
C ARG A 353 11.71 -27.60 -9.36
N LYS A 354 12.05 -28.87 -9.14
CA LYS A 354 12.94 -29.65 -10.01
C LYS A 354 12.40 -29.77 -11.44
N ARG A 355 11.09 -30.00 -11.58
CA ARG A 355 10.42 -30.08 -12.88
C ARG A 355 10.48 -28.75 -13.60
N TRP A 356 10.26 -27.64 -12.89
CA TRP A 356 10.35 -26.30 -13.43
C TRP A 356 11.76 -26.01 -13.96
N LEU A 357 12.79 -26.27 -13.16
CA LEU A 357 14.19 -26.15 -13.59
C LEU A 357 14.51 -27.02 -14.82
N SER A 358 13.95 -28.22 -14.92
CA SER A 358 14.14 -29.08 -16.10
C SER A 358 13.53 -28.48 -17.37
N VAL A 359 12.34 -27.88 -17.29
CA VAL A 359 11.69 -27.22 -18.42
C VAL A 359 12.54 -26.06 -18.91
N LEU A 360 13.03 -25.24 -17.97
CA LEU A 360 13.90 -24.10 -18.28
C LEU A 360 15.21 -24.57 -18.94
N LYS A 361 15.84 -25.65 -18.46
CA LYS A 361 17.08 -26.17 -19.06
C LYS A 361 16.88 -26.69 -20.49
N SER A 362 15.72 -27.25 -20.81
CA SER A 362 15.43 -27.82 -22.14
C SER A 362 15.18 -26.78 -23.25
N GLY A 363 15.12 -25.48 -22.93
CA GLY A 363 14.87 -24.42 -23.93
C GLY A 363 13.45 -24.37 -24.49
N SER A 364 12.55 -25.30 -24.12
CA SER A 364 11.19 -25.40 -24.66
C SER A 364 10.20 -24.32 -24.18
N VAL A 365 10.68 -23.18 -23.68
CA VAL A 365 9.85 -22.13 -23.08
C VAL A 365 9.20 -21.25 -24.16
N ALA A 366 9.90 -21.02 -25.26
CA ALA A 366 9.45 -20.11 -26.33
C ALA A 366 8.20 -20.59 -27.09
N ASP A 367 7.98 -21.90 -27.21
CA ASP A 367 6.86 -22.46 -28.00
C ASP A 367 5.63 -22.82 -27.16
N LYS A 368 5.70 -22.76 -25.82
CA LYS A 368 4.64 -23.29 -24.92
C LYS A 368 3.85 -22.23 -24.16
N ALA A 369 4.35 -21.00 -24.06
CA ALA A 369 3.62 -19.91 -23.40
C ALA A 369 2.27 -19.59 -24.10
N ILE A 370 2.17 -19.87 -25.41
CA ILE A 370 0.96 -19.63 -26.23
C ILE A 370 -0.21 -20.56 -25.85
N VAL A 371 0.05 -21.70 -25.20
CA VAL A 371 -0.97 -22.72 -24.91
C VAL A 371 -1.73 -22.46 -23.60
N ASN A 372 -1.18 -21.62 -22.72
CA ASN A 372 -1.57 -21.59 -21.31
C ASN A 372 -2.25 -20.30 -20.85
N SER A 373 -2.58 -19.37 -21.75
CA SER A 373 -3.43 -18.23 -21.41
C SER A 373 -4.70 -18.77 -20.74
N ALA A 374 -4.99 -18.32 -19.52
CA ALA A 374 -6.13 -18.81 -18.76
C ALA A 374 -7.47 -18.59 -19.50
N GLU A 375 -7.54 -17.66 -20.47
CA GLU A 375 -8.82 -17.10 -20.90
C GLU A 375 -8.94 -16.67 -22.37
N GLN A 376 -8.08 -17.13 -23.30
CA GLN A 376 -8.33 -16.79 -24.72
C GLN A 376 -9.54 -17.50 -25.36
N PHE A 377 -10.33 -18.30 -24.62
CA PHE A 377 -11.58 -18.92 -25.11
C PHE A 377 -12.66 -19.14 -24.06
#